data_AF-A0A9P8H9M5-F1
#
_entry.id   AF-A0A9P8H9M5-F1
#
_cell.length_a   1.000
_cell.length_b   1.000
_cell.length_c   1.000
_cell.angle_alpha   90.00
_cell.angle_beta   90.00
_cell.angle_gamma   90.00
#
_symmetry.space_group_name_H-M   'P 1'
#
loop_
_entity.id
_entity.type
_entity.pdbx_description
1 polymer ?
#
loop_
_entity_poly.entity_id
_entity_poly.type
_entity_poly.pdbx_seq_one_letter_code
_entity_poly.pdbx_strand_id
1 'polypeptide(L)'
;MSANNIVADAVESQGALTFIQSEVALNIFALMTPDISSFCEDTPLYADLRGGMQYIDDLKQCIAAARNRISEEVAIRKAIAAERDIQRSVLRGVETPKEKLQPAKRARFELDLPALSDYETTTQGTQYPEGMVDLSRVVVVVGFSELGPWGNSRTRWEMESNGDFTMQGYIEMAWIMSLIEHKNGDNKGKPYVGWVDVTTKEPIRDDEIEERYGAQIKSHAGIHFIETENSGGYDPHKKEYMHEVAVEQDLPPFEACKDTAQAFQLRDRADQVTSWSMCHSRRVSG
;
A
#
# COMPACT_ATOMS: atom_id res chain seq x y z
N MET A 1 12.98 6.59 -22.46
CA MET A 1 13.94 7.49 -23.15
C MET A 1 13.83 8.91 -22.59
N SER A 2 14.31 9.17 -21.36
CA SER A 2 14.33 10.54 -20.78
C SER A 2 15.72 11.19 -20.91
N ALA A 3 16.79 10.38 -20.94
CA ALA A 3 18.18 10.84 -21.03
C ALA A 3 18.56 11.55 -22.35
N ASN A 4 17.71 11.51 -23.37
CA ASN A 4 17.93 12.23 -24.64
C ASN A 4 17.14 13.55 -24.69
N ASN A 5 16.23 13.82 -23.74
CA ASN A 5 15.48 15.08 -23.72
C ASN A 5 16.41 16.27 -23.48
N ILE A 6 17.49 16.07 -22.71
CA ILE A 6 18.49 17.10 -22.43
C ILE A 6 19.22 17.61 -23.68
N VAL A 7 19.27 16.83 -24.76
CA VAL A 7 19.95 17.19 -26.02
C VAL A 7 18.96 17.53 -27.13
N ALA A 8 17.65 17.48 -26.89
CA ALA A 8 16.63 17.74 -27.90
C ALA A 8 16.78 19.15 -28.50
N ASP A 9 16.91 20.16 -27.63
CA ASP A 9 17.13 21.56 -28.05
C ASP A 9 18.37 21.74 -28.94
N ALA A 10 19.46 21.03 -28.62
CA ALA A 10 20.67 21.08 -29.43
C ALA A 10 20.48 20.44 -30.82
N VAL A 11 19.65 19.40 -30.92
CA VAL A 11 19.30 18.77 -32.21
C VAL A 11 18.35 19.66 -33.01
N GLU A 12 17.40 20.34 -32.35
CA GLU A 12 16.49 21.28 -33.01
C GLU A 12 17.19 22.53 -33.51
N SER A 13 18.23 22.99 -32.81
CA SER A 13 19.08 24.10 -33.26
C SER A 13 19.79 23.84 -34.59
N GLN A 14 19.95 22.56 -34.98
CA GLN A 14 20.51 22.14 -36.26
C GLN A 14 19.44 21.99 -37.36
N GLY A 15 18.18 22.32 -37.07
CA GLY A 15 17.09 22.32 -38.05
C GLY A 15 16.28 21.02 -38.14
N ALA A 16 16.49 20.06 -37.23
CA ALA A 16 15.56 18.94 -37.06
C ALA A 16 14.40 19.30 -36.12
N LEU A 17 13.33 18.51 -36.16
CA LEU A 17 12.20 18.60 -35.23
C LEU A 17 12.20 17.36 -34.34
N THR A 18 12.10 17.56 -33.03
CA THR A 18 11.76 16.48 -32.10
C THR A 18 10.26 16.50 -31.82
N PHE A 19 9.72 15.36 -31.39
CA PHE A 19 8.28 15.20 -31.18
C PHE A 19 7.98 14.76 -29.76
N ILE A 20 6.91 15.29 -29.18
CA ILE A 20 6.33 14.70 -27.98
C ILE A 20 5.51 13.44 -28.33
N GLN A 21 5.21 12.62 -27.32
CA GLN A 21 4.53 11.33 -27.54
C GLN A 21 3.17 11.49 -28.25
N SER A 22 2.41 12.53 -27.92
CA SER A 22 1.11 12.81 -28.55
C SER A 22 1.23 13.24 -30.01
N GLU A 23 2.30 13.93 -30.39
CA GLU A 23 2.54 14.34 -31.79
C GLU A 23 2.94 13.15 -32.66
N VAL A 24 3.82 12.27 -32.17
CA VAL A 24 4.15 11.02 -32.89
C VAL A 24 2.91 10.13 -33.00
N ALA A 25 2.12 10.03 -31.94
CA ALA A 25 0.86 9.29 -31.97
C ALA A 25 -0.09 9.86 -33.04
N LEU A 26 -0.24 11.19 -33.13
CA LEU A 26 -1.03 11.83 -34.18
C LEU A 26 -0.50 11.52 -35.58
N ASN A 27 0.82 11.59 -35.77
CA ASN A 27 1.46 11.29 -37.06
C ASN A 27 1.23 9.82 -37.48
N ILE A 28 1.26 8.88 -36.54
CA ILE A 28 0.94 7.47 -36.79
C ILE A 28 -0.56 7.30 -37.08
N PHE A 29 -1.44 7.94 -36.29
CA PHE A 29 -2.88 7.88 -36.52
C PHE A 29 -3.29 8.46 -37.86
N ALA A 30 -2.61 9.49 -38.35
CA ALA A 30 -2.86 10.04 -39.68
C ALA A 30 -2.69 8.99 -40.79
N LEU A 31 -1.76 8.04 -40.64
CA LEU A 31 -1.55 6.94 -41.58
C LEU A 31 -2.70 5.91 -41.58
N MET A 32 -3.56 5.93 -40.57
CA MET A 32 -4.73 5.05 -40.45
C MET A 32 -6.00 5.67 -41.03
N THR A 33 -5.91 6.82 -41.69
CA THR A 33 -7.05 7.45 -42.39
C THR A 33 -7.53 6.56 -43.55
N PRO A 34 -8.84 6.55 -43.88
CA PRO A 34 -9.38 5.69 -44.94
C PRO A 34 -8.68 5.87 -46.29
N ASP A 35 -8.31 7.11 -46.62
CA ASP A 35 -7.60 7.44 -47.87
C ASP A 35 -6.23 6.75 -47.92
N ILE A 36 -5.45 6.84 -46.85
CA ILE A 36 -4.13 6.20 -46.77
C ILE A 36 -4.27 4.68 -46.65
N SER A 37 -5.26 4.18 -45.91
CA SER A 37 -5.52 2.75 -45.76
C SER A 37 -5.86 2.10 -47.10
N SER A 38 -6.74 2.72 -47.90
CA SER A 38 -7.09 2.22 -49.23
C SER A 38 -5.89 2.23 -50.19
N PHE A 39 -5.04 3.26 -50.11
CA PHE A 39 -3.80 3.32 -50.88
C PHE A 39 -2.82 2.19 -50.50
N CYS A 40 -2.76 1.83 -49.21
CA CYS A 40 -1.91 0.76 -48.71
C CYS A 40 -2.37 -0.65 -49.13
N GLU A 41 -3.64 -0.84 -49.54
CA GLU A 41 -4.13 -2.13 -50.06
C GLU A 41 -3.47 -2.47 -51.40
N ASP A 42 -3.19 -1.46 -52.23
CA ASP A 42 -2.63 -1.62 -53.56
C ASP A 42 -1.09 -1.58 -53.59
N THR A 43 -0.45 -0.76 -52.75
CA THR A 43 1.01 -0.58 -52.75
C THR A 43 1.56 -0.26 -51.36
N PRO A 44 2.73 -0.82 -50.96
CA PRO A 44 3.36 -0.48 -49.69
C PRO A 44 3.70 1.02 -49.56
N LEU A 45 3.26 1.64 -48.48
CA LEU A 45 3.56 3.03 -48.16
C LEU A 45 4.84 3.16 -47.32
N TYR A 46 5.75 4.02 -47.74
CA TYR A 46 6.87 4.48 -46.91
C TYR A 46 6.57 5.88 -46.37
N ALA A 47 6.31 5.98 -45.06
CA ALA A 47 6.07 7.25 -44.38
C ALA A 47 7.29 7.62 -43.52
N ASP A 48 7.92 8.75 -43.84
CA ASP A 48 9.05 9.28 -43.07
C ASP A 48 8.56 10.23 -41.97
N LEU A 49 8.64 9.77 -40.73
CA LEU A 49 8.26 10.53 -39.53
C LEU A 49 9.49 10.95 -38.68
N ARG A 50 10.68 11.07 -39.30
CA ARG A 50 11.95 11.32 -38.59
C ARG A 50 12.21 12.80 -38.27
N GLY A 51 11.31 13.72 -38.64
CA GLY A 51 11.44 15.14 -38.30
C GLY A 51 12.66 15.81 -38.94
N GLY A 52 13.10 15.35 -40.10
CA GLY A 52 14.26 15.95 -40.80
C GLY A 52 15.64 15.57 -40.23
N MET A 53 15.73 14.64 -39.28
CA MET A 53 17.02 14.18 -38.72
C MET A 53 17.97 13.57 -39.77
N GLN A 54 17.46 13.16 -40.94
CA GLN A 54 18.27 12.64 -42.04
C GLN A 54 19.10 13.70 -42.78
N TYR A 55 18.78 14.98 -42.59
CA TYR A 55 19.51 16.10 -43.20
C TYR A 55 20.64 16.63 -42.29
N ILE A 56 20.82 16.06 -41.10
CA ILE A 56 21.90 16.43 -40.18
C ILE A 56 23.13 15.55 -40.47
N ASP A 57 24.22 16.19 -40.88
CA ASP A 57 25.52 15.53 -41.04
C ASP A 57 26.10 15.13 -39.68
N ASP A 58 26.50 13.86 -39.55
CA ASP A 58 27.03 13.24 -38.32
C ASP A 58 26.25 13.58 -37.02
N LEU A 59 24.95 13.26 -37.02
CA LEU A 59 24.06 13.39 -35.87
C LEU A 59 24.64 12.82 -34.56
N LYS A 60 25.42 11.73 -34.66
CA LYS A 60 26.03 11.09 -33.49
C LYS A 60 27.02 12.03 -32.82
N GLN A 61 27.87 12.70 -33.61
CA GLN A 61 28.81 13.68 -33.10
C GLN A 61 28.11 14.89 -32.50
N CYS A 62 27.05 15.41 -33.15
CA CYS A 62 26.25 16.53 -32.62
C CYS A 62 25.66 16.19 -31.23
N ILE A 63 25.05 15.01 -31.09
CA ILE A 63 24.47 14.56 -29.81
C ILE A 63 25.55 14.41 -28.74
N ALA A 64 26.70 13.80 -29.09
CA ALA A 64 27.80 13.61 -28.15
C ALA A 64 28.40 14.95 -27.70
N ALA A 65 28.61 15.88 -28.63
CA ALA A 65 29.13 17.22 -28.34
C ALA A 65 28.17 18.01 -27.45
N ALA A 66 26.87 18.00 -27.75
CA ALA A 66 25.86 18.66 -26.93
C ALA A 66 25.81 18.08 -25.50
N ARG A 67 25.86 16.75 -25.36
CA ARG A 67 25.87 16.08 -24.06
C ARG A 67 27.12 16.42 -23.26
N ASN A 68 28.30 16.45 -23.90
CA ASN A 68 29.54 16.83 -23.24
C ASN A 68 29.50 18.28 -22.78
N ARG A 69 29.08 19.21 -23.65
CA ARG A 69 28.93 20.64 -23.30
C ARG A 69 28.03 20.85 -22.09
N ILE A 70 26.85 20.23 -22.08
CA ILE A 70 25.91 20.33 -20.95
C ILE A 70 26.53 19.75 -19.67
N SER A 71 27.20 18.60 -19.79
CA SER A 71 27.83 17.95 -18.63
C SER A 71 28.98 18.77 -18.05
N GLU A 72 29.79 19.39 -18.92
CA GLU A 72 30.87 20.30 -18.55
C GLU A 72 30.31 21.56 -17.88
N GLU A 73 29.29 22.20 -18.46
CA GLU A 73 28.64 23.37 -17.87
C GLU A 73 28.08 23.07 -16.48
N VAL A 74 27.42 21.91 -16.30
CA VAL A 74 26.91 21.47 -15.00
C VAL A 74 28.06 21.20 -14.01
N ALA A 75 29.14 20.55 -14.46
CA ALA A 75 30.31 20.28 -13.62
C ALA A 75 30.99 21.58 -13.15
N ILE A 76 31.18 22.54 -14.06
CA ILE A 76 31.74 23.86 -13.76
C ILE A 76 30.84 24.62 -12.78
N ARG A 77 29.52 24.65 -13.02
CA ARG A 77 28.57 25.32 -12.10
C ARG A 77 28.56 24.69 -10.71
N LYS A 78 28.62 23.35 -10.61
CA LYS A 78 28.74 22.64 -9.34
C LYS A 78 30.05 22.95 -8.62
N ALA A 79 31.17 22.97 -9.34
CA ALA A 79 32.47 23.32 -8.78
C ALA A 79 32.49 24.77 -8.25
N ILE A 80 31.96 25.72 -9.03
CA ILE A 80 31.82 27.12 -8.60
C ILE A 80 30.91 27.25 -7.37
N ALA A 81 29.81 26.50 -7.31
CA ALA A 81 28.91 26.53 -6.15
C ALA A 81 29.61 26.00 -4.89
N ALA A 82 30.29 24.85 -4.98
CA ALA A 82 31.04 24.28 -3.87
C ALA A 82 32.17 25.22 -3.40
N GLU A 83 32.91 25.82 -4.32
CA GLU A 83 33.98 26.79 -3.99
C GLU A 83 33.41 28.05 -3.32
N ARG A 84 32.25 28.54 -3.78
CA ARG A 84 31.55 29.67 -3.13
C ARG A 84 31.10 29.32 -1.71
N ASP A 85 30.66 28.08 -1.47
CA ASP A 85 30.27 27.62 -0.14
C ASP A 85 31.48 27.54 0.79
N ILE A 86 32.62 27.03 0.30
CA ILE A 86 33.90 27.03 1.04
C ILE A 86 34.35 28.47 1.32
N GLN A 87 34.41 29.34 0.31
CA GLN A 87 34.77 30.75 0.47
C GLN A 87 33.87 31.47 1.48
N ARG A 88 32.56 31.19 1.45
CA ARG A 88 31.60 31.74 2.41
C ARG A 88 31.91 31.29 3.84
N SER A 89 32.19 30.00 4.04
CA SER A 89 32.55 29.45 5.37
C SER A 89 33.88 29.98 5.90
N VAL A 90 34.87 30.25 5.04
CA VAL A 90 36.14 30.87 5.45
C VAL A 90 35.96 32.34 5.84
N LEU A 91 35.19 33.10 5.05
CA LEU A 91 35.00 34.54 5.28
C LEU A 91 34.10 34.87 6.48
N ARG A 92 33.04 34.07 6.71
CA ARG A 92 32.05 34.33 7.77
C ARG A 92 32.21 33.42 8.99
N GLY A 93 33.17 32.50 8.96
CA GLY A 93 33.24 31.37 9.89
C GLY A 93 32.17 30.32 9.55
N VAL A 94 32.11 29.26 10.36
CA VAL A 94 31.03 28.26 10.26
C VAL A 94 29.74 28.90 10.76
N GLU A 95 29.13 29.75 9.93
CA GLU A 95 27.69 29.96 9.99
C GLU A 95 27.10 28.59 9.64
N THR A 96 26.66 27.84 10.66
CA THR A 96 25.78 26.71 10.42
C THR A 96 24.69 27.23 9.51
N PRO A 97 24.50 26.64 8.31
CA PRO A 97 23.33 26.97 7.52
C PRO A 97 22.17 26.88 8.49
N LYS A 98 21.42 27.97 8.68
CA LYS A 98 20.11 27.87 9.29
C LYS A 98 19.30 27.07 8.29
N GLU A 99 19.52 25.75 8.24
CA GLU A 99 18.59 24.82 7.66
C GLU A 99 17.27 25.24 8.24
N LYS A 100 16.37 25.65 7.35
CA LYS A 100 15.00 25.87 7.75
C LYS A 100 14.57 24.51 8.28
N LEU A 101 14.56 24.36 9.61
CA LEU A 101 14.01 23.20 10.29
C LEU A 101 12.60 23.05 9.75
N GLN A 102 12.42 22.11 8.83
CA GLN A 102 11.08 21.80 8.35
C GLN A 102 10.40 21.11 9.52
N PRO A 103 9.30 21.67 10.04
CA PRO A 103 8.61 21.04 11.15
C PRO A 103 8.15 19.66 10.71
N ALA A 104 8.50 18.65 11.51
CA ALA A 104 7.97 17.30 11.36
C ALA A 104 6.44 17.37 11.36
N LYS A 105 5.81 16.83 10.32
CA LYS A 105 4.35 16.72 10.29
C LYS A 105 3.93 15.71 11.35
N ARG A 106 2.89 16.05 12.10
CA ARG A 106 2.26 15.15 13.09
C ARG A 106 0.81 14.97 12.71
N ALA A 107 0.30 13.78 12.93
CA ALA A 107 -1.09 13.49 12.69
C ALA A 107 -1.95 14.12 13.77
N ARG A 108 -3.06 14.74 13.35
CA ARG A 108 -4.13 15.17 14.24
C ARG A 108 -5.37 14.36 13.89
N PHE A 109 -5.85 13.59 14.86
CA PHE A 109 -7.10 12.87 14.75
C PHE A 109 -8.23 13.81 15.16
N GLU A 110 -9.15 14.05 14.24
CA GLU A 110 -10.38 14.78 14.48
C GLU A 110 -11.57 13.84 14.26
N LEU A 111 -12.67 14.11 14.95
CA LEU A 111 -13.92 13.42 14.68
C LEU A 111 -14.63 14.20 13.58
N ASP A 112 -14.80 13.59 12.41
CA ASP A 112 -15.47 14.20 11.25
C ASP A 112 -16.98 14.29 11.49
N LEU A 113 -17.38 15.25 12.34
CA LEU A 113 -18.77 15.60 12.53
C LEU A 113 -19.27 16.38 11.30
N PRO A 114 -20.54 16.16 10.88
CA PRO A 114 -21.13 16.95 9.82
C PRO A 114 -21.04 18.45 10.13
N ALA A 115 -20.54 19.23 9.17
CA ALA A 115 -20.48 20.68 9.30
C ALA A 115 -21.90 21.25 9.40
N LEU A 116 -22.18 21.96 10.50
CA LEU A 116 -23.45 22.65 10.70
C LEU A 116 -23.41 23.98 9.95
N SER A 117 -24.34 24.17 9.02
CA SER A 117 -24.52 25.43 8.30
C SER A 117 -25.38 26.41 9.10
N ASP A 118 -25.33 27.70 8.75
CA ASP A 118 -26.18 28.71 9.34
C ASP A 118 -27.68 28.38 9.14
N TYR A 119 -28.51 28.86 10.07
CA TYR A 119 -29.96 28.60 10.05
C TYR A 119 -30.61 29.07 8.75
N GLU A 120 -30.26 30.28 8.28
CA GLU A 120 -30.81 30.85 7.04
C GLU A 120 -30.47 29.97 5.83
N THR A 121 -29.22 29.54 5.70
CA THR A 121 -28.75 28.66 4.62
C THR A 121 -29.44 27.29 4.67
N THR A 122 -29.61 26.74 5.87
CA THR A 122 -30.22 25.41 6.07
C THR A 122 -31.72 25.42 5.77
N THR A 123 -32.40 26.53 6.03
CA THR A 123 -33.85 26.67 5.83
C THR A 123 -34.22 27.20 4.45
N GLN A 124 -33.29 27.81 3.72
CA GLN A 124 -33.53 28.37 2.40
C GLN A 124 -33.96 27.29 1.39
N GLY A 125 -35.15 27.45 0.80
CA GLY A 125 -35.69 26.52 -0.19
C GLY A 125 -36.27 25.22 0.38
N THR A 126 -36.34 25.08 1.71
CA THR A 126 -37.04 23.95 2.33
C THR A 126 -38.54 24.06 2.09
N GLN A 127 -39.15 22.99 1.58
CA GLN A 127 -40.60 22.92 1.30
C GLN A 127 -41.41 22.54 2.55
N TYR A 128 -40.74 22.25 3.67
CA TYR A 128 -41.38 21.77 4.90
C TYR A 128 -41.60 22.96 5.86
N PRO A 129 -42.86 23.30 6.20
CA PRO A 129 -43.15 24.31 7.19
C PRO A 129 -42.62 23.91 8.56
N GLU A 130 -42.12 24.90 9.31
CA GLU A 130 -41.75 24.74 10.71
C GLU A 130 -42.94 24.17 11.51
N GLY A 131 -42.70 23.08 12.25
CA GLY A 131 -43.73 22.42 13.06
C GLY A 131 -44.65 21.41 12.33
N MET A 132 -44.45 21.15 11.04
CA MET A 132 -45.24 20.12 10.32
C MET A 132 -44.83 18.69 10.69
N VAL A 133 -43.59 18.50 11.15
CA VAL A 133 -43.01 17.20 11.47
C VAL A 133 -42.90 17.04 12.98
N ASP A 134 -43.51 16.00 13.53
CA ASP A 134 -43.34 15.59 14.91
C ASP A 134 -41.97 14.94 15.12
N LEU A 135 -41.02 15.73 15.65
CA LEU A 135 -39.64 15.30 15.89
C LEU A 135 -39.53 14.10 16.84
N SER A 136 -40.55 13.83 17.68
CA SER A 136 -40.55 12.66 18.56
C SER A 136 -40.69 11.33 17.81
N ARG A 137 -41.15 11.39 16.56
CA ARG A 137 -41.38 10.24 15.67
C ARG A 137 -40.38 10.16 14.52
N VAL A 138 -39.45 11.11 14.42
CA VAL A 138 -38.40 11.12 13.40
C VAL A 138 -37.20 10.34 13.91
N VAL A 139 -36.83 9.27 13.18
CA VAL A 139 -35.61 8.53 13.45
C VAL A 139 -34.46 9.20 12.73
N VAL A 140 -33.37 9.47 13.46
CA VAL A 140 -32.14 10.07 12.93
C VAL A 140 -30.94 9.18 13.26
N VAL A 141 -29.95 9.16 12.38
CA VAL A 141 -28.67 8.48 12.63
C VAL A 141 -27.75 9.46 13.35
N VAL A 142 -27.38 9.15 14.59
CA VAL A 142 -26.53 10.02 15.43
C VAL A 142 -25.06 9.59 15.47
N GLY A 143 -24.73 8.47 14.83
CA GLY A 143 -23.38 7.93 14.75
C GLY A 143 -23.37 6.60 13.99
N PHE A 144 -22.19 6.26 13.48
CA PHE A 144 -21.93 4.99 12.79
C PHE A 144 -20.50 4.55 13.05
N SER A 145 -20.26 3.26 12.93
CA SER A 145 -18.93 2.65 12.95
C SER A 145 -19.05 1.27 12.31
N GLU A 146 -17.92 0.72 11.89
CA GLU A 146 -17.81 -0.62 11.35
C GLU A 146 -16.47 -1.25 11.78
N LEU A 147 -16.38 -2.56 11.64
CA LEU A 147 -15.13 -3.29 11.65
C LEU A 147 -15.15 -4.23 10.45
N GLY A 148 -14.19 -4.05 9.54
CA GLY A 148 -14.12 -4.79 8.29
C GLY A 148 -12.69 -4.93 7.79
N PRO A 149 -12.53 -5.43 6.54
CA PRO A 149 -11.20 -5.67 5.96
C PRO A 149 -10.31 -4.43 5.88
N TRP A 150 -10.90 -3.25 5.82
CA TRP A 150 -10.19 -1.96 5.80
C TRP A 150 -10.19 -1.25 7.16
N GLY A 151 -10.31 -1.99 8.27
CA GLY A 151 -10.36 -1.40 9.61
C GLY A 151 -11.75 -0.87 9.93
N ASN A 152 -11.86 0.42 10.27
CA ASN A 152 -13.12 1.06 10.64
C ASN A 152 -13.65 2.00 9.56
N SER A 153 -14.73 2.72 9.85
CA SER A 153 -15.42 3.54 8.85
C SER A 153 -14.58 4.72 8.33
N ARG A 154 -13.60 5.22 9.09
CA ARG A 154 -12.69 6.29 8.62
C ARG A 154 -11.70 5.74 7.60
N THR A 155 -10.95 4.71 7.99
CA THR A 155 -9.94 4.09 7.13
C THR A 155 -10.58 3.49 5.88
N ARG A 156 -11.73 2.82 6.01
CA ARG A 156 -12.48 2.31 4.86
C ARG A 156 -12.94 3.45 3.93
N TRP A 157 -13.37 4.60 4.48
CA TRP A 157 -13.76 5.75 3.66
C TRP A 157 -12.60 6.37 2.89
N GLU A 158 -11.42 6.50 3.49
CA GLU A 158 -10.24 7.00 2.77
C GLU A 158 -9.87 6.10 1.59
N MET A 159 -9.83 4.79 1.82
CA MET A 159 -9.54 3.82 0.76
C MET A 159 -10.62 3.79 -0.32
N GLU A 160 -11.90 3.90 0.04
CA GLU A 160 -13.02 3.92 -0.90
C GLU A 160 -13.07 5.22 -1.74
N SER A 161 -12.79 6.37 -1.13
CA SER A 161 -12.90 7.68 -1.79
C SER A 161 -11.64 8.09 -2.56
N ASN A 162 -10.45 7.86 -1.97
CA ASN A 162 -9.17 8.33 -2.53
C ASN A 162 -8.30 7.20 -3.09
N GLY A 163 -8.59 5.94 -2.77
CA GLY A 163 -7.77 4.79 -3.16
C GLY A 163 -6.44 4.68 -2.41
N ASP A 164 -6.21 5.52 -1.41
CA ASP A 164 -5.05 5.44 -0.52
C ASP A 164 -5.36 6.09 0.84
N PHE A 165 -4.55 5.78 1.84
CA PHE A 165 -4.65 6.35 3.17
C PHE A 165 -3.96 7.70 3.28
N THR A 166 -4.52 8.56 4.12
CA THR A 166 -3.80 9.72 4.64
C THR A 166 -2.79 9.28 5.68
N MET A 167 -1.95 10.20 6.14
CA MET A 167 -1.06 9.98 7.28
C MET A 167 -1.82 9.48 8.53
N GLN A 168 -3.01 10.04 8.79
CA GLN A 168 -3.90 9.60 9.86
C GLN A 168 -4.39 8.17 9.62
N GLY A 169 -4.82 7.86 8.40
CA GLY A 169 -5.27 6.51 8.02
C GLY A 169 -4.18 5.46 8.20
N TYR A 170 -2.94 5.75 7.80
CA TYR A 170 -1.82 4.84 8.00
C TYR A 170 -1.51 4.60 9.47
N ILE A 171 -1.56 5.63 10.31
CA ILE A 171 -1.33 5.50 11.75
C ILE A 171 -2.46 4.71 12.41
N GLU A 172 -3.71 4.97 12.03
CA GLU A 172 -4.87 4.25 12.54
C GLU A 172 -4.83 2.78 12.16
N MET A 173 -4.50 2.45 10.91
CA MET A 173 -4.31 1.07 10.46
C MET A 173 -3.12 0.39 11.14
N ALA A 174 -1.97 1.07 11.26
CA ALA A 174 -0.80 0.54 11.96
C ALA A 174 -1.10 0.23 13.43
N TRP A 175 -1.92 1.06 14.08
CA TRP A 175 -2.38 0.85 15.44
C TRP A 175 -3.38 -0.32 15.54
N ILE A 176 -4.37 -0.40 14.66
CA ILE A 176 -5.34 -1.51 14.61
C ILE A 176 -4.63 -2.86 14.38
N MET A 177 -3.64 -2.87 13.49
CA MET A 177 -2.83 -4.06 13.17
C MET A 177 -1.75 -4.37 14.21
N SER A 178 -1.69 -3.61 15.32
CA SER A 178 -0.71 -3.80 16.40
C SER A 178 0.75 -3.73 15.93
N LEU A 179 1.05 -2.90 14.92
CA LEU A 179 2.41 -2.63 14.45
C LEU A 179 3.09 -1.56 15.32
N ILE A 180 2.30 -0.61 15.81
CA ILE A 180 2.75 0.48 16.66
C ILE A 180 1.95 0.53 17.97
N GLU A 181 2.60 0.98 19.05
CA GLU A 181 1.95 1.25 20.34
C GLU A 181 2.34 2.64 20.84
N HIS A 182 1.43 3.29 21.59
CA HIS A 182 1.73 4.58 22.20
C HIS A 182 2.46 4.38 23.53
N LYS A 183 3.64 4.99 23.66
CA LYS A 183 4.46 4.95 24.88
C LYS A 183 4.51 6.33 25.52
N ASN A 184 4.26 6.38 26.83
CA ASN A 184 4.43 7.57 27.66
C ASN A 184 5.25 7.19 28.90
N GLY A 185 6.56 7.41 28.87
CA GLY A 185 7.46 7.03 29.95
C GLY A 185 8.92 6.88 29.50
N ASP A 186 9.70 6.08 30.23
CA ASP A 186 11.11 5.86 29.88
C ASP A 186 11.26 4.94 28.67
N ASN A 187 12.00 5.38 27.66
CA ASN A 187 12.45 4.56 26.55
C ASN A 187 13.97 4.62 26.41
N LYS A 188 14.63 3.48 26.66
CA LYS A 188 16.10 3.34 26.60
C LYS A 188 16.82 4.42 27.44
N GLY A 189 16.31 4.73 28.64
CA GLY A 189 16.91 5.68 29.58
C GLY A 189 16.64 7.15 29.30
N LYS A 190 15.72 7.47 28.37
CA LYS A 190 15.26 8.83 28.09
C LYS A 190 13.73 8.90 28.20
N PRO A 191 13.17 10.00 28.76
CA PRO A 191 11.73 10.22 28.72
C PRO A 191 11.26 10.36 27.27
N TYR A 192 10.23 9.61 26.90
CA TYR A 192 9.68 9.58 25.56
C TYR A 192 8.15 9.52 25.59
N VAL A 193 7.52 10.28 24.70
CA VAL A 193 6.08 10.29 24.47
C VAL A 193 5.82 10.24 22.97
N GLY A 194 5.17 9.17 22.51
CA GLY A 194 4.85 8.98 21.09
C GLY A 194 4.72 7.52 20.68
N TRP A 195 4.74 7.29 19.37
CA TRP A 195 4.64 5.96 18.79
C TRP A 195 5.96 5.18 18.90
N VAL A 196 5.87 3.91 19.27
CA VAL A 196 6.99 2.97 19.19
C VAL A 196 6.59 1.74 18.40
N ASP A 197 7.54 1.16 17.69
CA ASP A 197 7.40 -0.17 17.08
C ASP A 197 7.13 -1.22 18.15
N VAL A 198 6.15 -2.09 17.95
CA VAL A 198 5.80 -3.13 18.93
C VAL A 198 6.89 -4.18 19.09
N THR A 199 7.61 -4.52 18.01
CA THR A 199 8.66 -5.55 17.96
C THR A 199 10.00 -5.01 18.46
N THR A 200 10.47 -3.90 17.90
CA THR A 200 11.82 -3.36 18.15
C THR A 200 11.86 -2.39 19.34
N LYS A 201 10.70 -1.88 19.77
CA LYS A 201 10.54 -0.82 20.79
C LYS A 201 11.27 0.47 20.44
N GLU A 202 11.55 0.68 19.15
CA GLU A 202 12.16 1.90 18.66
C GLU A 202 11.13 3.01 18.48
N PRO A 203 11.46 4.27 18.85
CA PRO A 203 10.63 5.42 18.54
C PRO A 203 10.37 5.54 17.04
N ILE A 204 9.13 5.81 16.68
CA ILE A 204 8.71 6.08 15.31
C ILE A 204 8.02 7.43 15.27
N ARG A 205 8.32 8.20 14.22
CA ARG A 205 7.62 9.45 13.94
C ARG A 205 6.42 9.19 13.05
N ASP A 206 5.38 9.98 13.23
CA ASP A 206 4.15 9.90 12.46
C ASP A 206 4.40 9.87 10.94
N ASP A 207 5.36 10.67 10.43
CA ASP A 207 5.69 10.78 9.00
C ASP A 207 6.47 9.59 8.44
N GLU A 208 7.01 8.72 9.29
CA GLU A 208 7.76 7.52 8.88
C GLU A 208 6.87 6.27 8.81
N ILE A 209 5.65 6.33 9.34
CA ILE A 209 4.77 5.15 9.47
C ILE A 209 4.34 4.62 8.10
N GLU A 210 4.04 5.52 7.15
CA GLU A 210 3.72 5.14 5.78
C GLU A 210 4.89 4.40 5.11
N GLU A 211 6.11 4.95 5.19
CA GLU A 211 7.30 4.34 4.57
C GLU A 211 7.63 2.98 5.19
N ARG A 212 7.50 2.84 6.52
CA ARG A 212 7.85 1.62 7.24
C ARG A 212 6.80 0.51 7.10
N TYR A 213 5.52 0.84 7.23
CA TYR A 213 4.44 -0.14 7.34
C TYR A 213 3.41 -0.08 6.23
N GLY A 214 3.41 0.94 5.36
CA GLY A 214 2.38 1.12 4.35
C GLY A 214 2.24 -0.08 3.40
N ALA A 215 3.35 -0.70 3.01
CA ALA A 215 3.34 -1.92 2.20
C ALA A 215 2.72 -3.11 2.95
N GLN A 216 3.08 -3.29 4.22
CA GLN A 216 2.54 -4.35 5.08
C GLN A 216 1.04 -4.16 5.34
N ILE A 217 0.61 -2.93 5.61
CA ILE A 217 -0.81 -2.58 5.79
C ILE A 217 -1.60 -2.92 4.53
N LYS A 218 -1.10 -2.54 3.36
CA LYS A 218 -1.79 -2.81 2.08
C LYS A 218 -1.83 -4.30 1.71
N SER A 219 -0.86 -5.10 2.14
CA SER A 219 -0.84 -6.54 1.84
C SER A 219 -1.72 -7.38 2.77
N HIS A 220 -1.94 -6.92 4.00
CA HIS A 220 -2.68 -7.63 5.06
C HIS A 220 -4.02 -6.96 5.41
N ALA A 221 -4.53 -6.09 4.53
CA ALA A 221 -5.83 -5.45 4.65
C ALA A 221 -6.60 -5.54 3.33
N GLY A 222 -7.92 -5.38 3.40
CA GLY A 222 -8.79 -5.48 2.24
C GLY A 222 -9.03 -6.93 1.79
N ILE A 223 -9.21 -7.14 0.48
CA ILE A 223 -9.39 -8.48 -0.08
C ILE A 223 -8.01 -9.07 -0.36
N HIS A 224 -7.64 -10.09 0.40
CA HIS A 224 -6.38 -10.82 0.25
C HIS A 224 -6.59 -12.34 0.40
N PHE A 225 -5.53 -13.11 0.15
CA PHE A 225 -5.56 -14.55 0.39
C PHE A 225 -5.76 -14.85 1.87
N ILE A 226 -6.50 -15.93 2.15
CA ILE A 226 -6.77 -16.36 3.51
C ILE A 226 -5.47 -16.68 4.23
N GLU A 227 -5.24 -15.99 5.33
CA GLU A 227 -4.09 -16.21 6.20
C GLU A 227 -4.44 -17.29 7.23
N THR A 228 -3.68 -18.38 7.20
CA THR A 228 -3.91 -19.56 8.05
C THR A 228 -3.83 -19.22 9.54
N GLU A 229 -2.91 -18.34 9.92
CA GLU A 229 -2.69 -17.90 11.31
C GLU A 229 -3.91 -17.16 11.87
N ASN A 230 -4.53 -16.32 11.07
CA ASN A 230 -5.69 -15.51 11.44
C ASN A 230 -7.03 -16.29 11.31
N SER A 231 -7.00 -17.47 10.69
CA SER A 231 -8.21 -18.26 10.37
C SER A 231 -8.32 -19.55 11.19
N GLY A 232 -7.69 -19.61 12.37
CA GLY A 232 -7.75 -20.79 13.24
C GLY A 232 -7.11 -22.05 12.63
N GLY A 233 -6.12 -21.88 11.75
CA GLY A 233 -5.47 -22.98 11.04
C GLY A 233 -6.20 -23.43 9.76
N TYR A 234 -7.24 -22.73 9.34
CA TYR A 234 -7.93 -23.03 8.07
C TYR A 234 -7.02 -22.75 6.86
N ASP A 235 -6.74 -23.81 6.10
CA ASP A 235 -6.04 -23.75 4.82
C ASP A 235 -6.98 -24.21 3.69
N PRO A 236 -7.34 -23.32 2.74
CA PRO A 236 -8.16 -23.68 1.59
C PRO A 236 -7.56 -24.80 0.71
N HIS A 237 -6.23 -24.91 0.65
CA HIS A 237 -5.52 -25.93 -0.13
C HIS A 237 -5.48 -27.28 0.59
N LYS A 238 -5.68 -27.28 1.91
CA LYS A 238 -5.66 -28.48 2.76
C LYS A 238 -6.91 -28.56 3.63
N LYS A 239 -8.07 -28.57 2.97
CA LYS A 239 -9.35 -28.70 3.66
C LYS A 239 -9.54 -30.12 4.20
N GLU A 240 -9.66 -30.23 5.52
CA GLU A 240 -9.89 -31.50 6.21
C GLU A 240 -11.33 -32.00 5.97
N TYR A 241 -11.47 -33.27 5.61
CA TYR A 241 -12.75 -33.95 5.44
C TYR A 241 -12.72 -35.28 6.20
N MET A 242 -13.85 -35.62 6.81
CA MET A 242 -14.05 -36.93 7.42
C MET A 242 -14.88 -37.79 6.47
N HIS A 243 -14.37 -38.97 6.13
CA HIS A 243 -15.09 -39.94 5.31
C HIS A 243 -15.36 -41.20 6.15
N GLU A 244 -16.63 -41.59 6.23
CA GLU A 244 -17.03 -42.82 6.90
C GLU A 244 -16.63 -44.02 6.06
N VAL A 245 -15.84 -44.92 6.65
CA VAL A 245 -15.36 -46.14 6.00
C VAL A 245 -15.73 -47.32 6.89
N ALA A 246 -16.35 -48.34 6.31
CA ALA A 246 -16.58 -49.60 7.00
C ALA A 246 -15.25 -50.34 7.15
N VAL A 247 -14.93 -50.74 8.37
CA VAL A 247 -13.70 -51.48 8.67
C VAL A 247 -13.85 -52.92 8.19
N GLU A 248 -12.96 -53.36 7.28
CA GLU A 248 -12.99 -54.72 6.72
C GLU A 248 -12.22 -55.74 7.57
N GLN A 249 -11.29 -55.28 8.41
CA GLN A 249 -10.42 -56.12 9.25
C GLN A 249 -10.21 -55.46 10.62
N ASP A 250 -10.09 -56.28 11.67
CA ASP A 250 -9.88 -55.79 13.03
C ASP A 250 -8.64 -54.87 13.14
N LEU A 251 -8.83 -53.69 13.74
CA LEU A 251 -7.76 -52.72 13.96
C LEU A 251 -6.85 -53.15 15.12
N PRO A 252 -5.56 -52.75 15.13
CA PRO A 252 -4.67 -52.99 16.25
C PRO A 252 -5.22 -52.43 17.57
N PRO A 253 -5.03 -53.12 18.70
CA PRO A 253 -5.47 -52.62 20.00
C PRO A 253 -4.68 -51.37 20.39
N PHE A 254 -5.37 -50.38 20.96
CA PHE A 254 -4.75 -49.18 21.53
C PHE A 254 -5.20 -48.99 22.98
N GLU A 255 -4.37 -48.29 23.76
CA GLU A 255 -4.67 -48.00 25.15
C GLU A 255 -5.56 -46.74 25.27
N ALA A 256 -6.56 -46.81 26.14
CA ALA A 256 -7.42 -45.68 26.48
C ALA A 256 -7.78 -45.74 27.96
N CYS A 257 -8.21 -44.60 28.53
CA CYS A 257 -8.76 -44.62 29.87
C CYS A 257 -10.08 -45.42 29.91
N LYS A 258 -10.45 -45.91 31.09
CA LYS A 258 -11.63 -46.75 31.28
C LYS A 258 -12.90 -46.09 30.73
N ASP A 259 -13.08 -44.79 30.99
CA ASP A 259 -14.28 -44.05 30.58
C ASP A 259 -14.37 -43.93 29.05
N THR A 260 -13.25 -43.66 28.37
CA THR A 260 -13.19 -43.63 26.90
C THR A 260 -13.44 -45.00 26.29
N ALA A 261 -12.90 -46.08 26.88
CA ALA A 261 -13.15 -47.44 26.41
C ALA A 261 -14.63 -47.82 26.51
N GLN A 262 -15.29 -47.45 27.61
CA GLN A 262 -16.74 -47.62 27.77
C GLN A 262 -17.53 -46.77 26.76
N ALA A 263 -17.09 -45.55 26.48
CA ALA A 263 -17.71 -44.68 25.49
C ALA A 263 -17.66 -45.28 24.06
N PHE A 264 -16.56 -45.91 23.66
CA PHE A 264 -16.47 -46.62 22.38
C PHE A 264 -17.45 -47.79 22.28
N GLN A 265 -17.60 -48.58 23.34
CA GLN A 265 -18.55 -49.71 23.38
C GLN A 265 -20.02 -49.28 23.35
N LEU A 266 -20.33 -48.07 23.83
CA LEU A 266 -21.68 -47.51 23.82
C LEU A 266 -22.02 -46.83 22.48
N ARG A 267 -21.03 -46.18 21.87
CA ARG A 267 -21.21 -45.42 20.62
C ARG A 267 -21.26 -46.32 19.40
N ASP A 268 -20.31 -47.23 19.31
CA ASP A 268 -20.21 -48.19 18.23
C ASP A 268 -20.94 -49.48 18.68
N ARG A 269 -21.47 -50.29 17.75
CA ARG A 269 -22.24 -51.46 18.16
C ARG A 269 -21.35 -52.40 19.00
N ALA A 270 -21.85 -52.88 20.14
CA ALA A 270 -21.07 -53.67 21.10
C ALA A 270 -20.49 -54.98 20.54
N ASP A 271 -20.98 -55.46 19.39
CA ASP A 271 -20.45 -56.60 18.64
C ASP A 271 -19.20 -56.25 17.78
N GLN A 272 -18.89 -54.96 17.60
CA GLN A 272 -17.80 -54.49 16.74
C GLN A 272 -16.58 -53.95 17.52
N VAL A 273 -16.68 -53.79 18.84
CA VAL A 273 -15.59 -53.24 19.68
C VAL A 273 -15.38 -54.06 20.96
N THR A 274 -14.18 -54.63 21.12
CA THR A 274 -13.77 -55.36 22.33
C THR A 274 -12.80 -54.56 23.20
N SER A 275 -13.01 -54.51 24.52
CA SER A 275 -12.10 -53.85 25.47
C SER A 275 -11.68 -54.79 26.60
N TRP A 276 -10.41 -54.72 27.03
CA TRP A 276 -9.83 -55.55 28.10
C TRP A 276 -9.11 -54.66 29.12
N SER A 277 -9.17 -55.00 30.40
CA SER A 277 -8.40 -54.30 31.43
C SER A 277 -6.95 -54.77 31.43
N MET A 278 -5.99 -53.85 31.25
CA MET A 278 -4.57 -54.17 31.43
C MET A 278 -4.24 -54.35 32.92
N CYS A 279 -3.91 -55.57 33.31
CA CYS A 279 -3.36 -55.86 34.63
C CYS A 279 -1.84 -55.67 34.58
N HIS A 280 -1.35 -54.51 35.01
CA HIS A 280 0.10 -54.32 35.20
C HIS A 280 0.57 -55.17 36.37
N SER A 281 1.09 -56.37 36.10
CA SER A 281 1.87 -57.10 37.10
C SER A 281 3.16 -56.33 37.35
N ARG A 282 3.25 -55.59 38.47
CA ARG A 282 4.54 -55.11 38.97
C ARG A 282 5.41 -56.34 39.26
N ARG A 283 6.33 -56.69 38.35
CA ARG A 283 7.51 -57.47 38.75
C ARG A 283 8.35 -56.55 39.64
N VAL A 284 8.17 -56.70 40.94
CA VAL A 284 9.16 -56.26 41.92
C VAL A 284 10.36 -57.18 41.74
N SER A 285 11.38 -56.72 41.03
CA SER A 285 12.70 -57.34 41.05
C SER A 285 13.27 -57.13 42.46
N GLY A 286 13.32 -58.21 43.24
CA GLY A 286 14.13 -58.32 44.45
C GLY A 286 15.58 -58.64 44.12
#